data_AF-A0A6G1C455-F1
#
_entry.id   AF-A0A6G1C455-F1
#
_cell.length_a   1.000
_cell.length_b   1.000
_cell.length_c   1.000
_cell.angle_alpha   90.00
_cell.angle_beta   90.00
_cell.angle_gamma   90.00
#
_symmetry.space_group_name_H-M   'P 1'
#
loop_
_entity.id
_entity.type
_entity.pdbx_description
1 polymer ?
#
loop_
_entity_poly.entity_id
_entity_poly.type
_entity_poly.pdbx_seq_one_letter_code
_entity_poly.pdbx_strand_id
1 'polypeptide(L)'
;MRDDYTGPIPSAMRVVSDRSLLRASAATTDIVVEGNNTAPQSSSSSPPRQFRDIVVLSNPLTEEPGAGSERVGTAQRFGVRVSKRGVVTDLSMHVVLEAGEHRGSSVAVKGLIDVDAAVRESVVVGGTGRFRFARGYMVSRSYDYSLANSGVVEIDVYLQH
;
A
#
# COMPACT_ATOMS: atom_id res chain seq x y z
N MET A 1 -20.95 24.65 -0.93
CA MET A 1 -20.17 24.83 -2.17
C MET A 1 -19.72 23.44 -2.55
N ARG A 2 -20.33 22.85 -3.59
CA ARG A 2 -19.88 21.59 -4.18
C ARG A 2 -19.02 22.04 -5.35
N ASP A 3 -17.70 21.89 -5.24
CA ASP A 3 -16.87 21.91 -6.43
C ASP A 3 -17.00 20.53 -7.06
N ASP A 4 -17.68 20.49 -8.21
CA ASP A 4 -17.67 19.31 -9.06
C ASP A 4 -16.26 19.19 -9.65
N TYR A 5 -15.52 18.19 -9.20
CA TYR A 5 -14.15 17.93 -9.58
C TYR A 5 -14.05 17.52 -11.07
N THR A 6 -13.30 18.27 -11.88
CA THR A 6 -13.13 18.01 -13.33
C THR A 6 -11.70 17.64 -13.73
N GLY A 7 -10.82 17.39 -12.77
CA GLY A 7 -9.42 16.98 -13.02
C GLY A 7 -9.25 15.46 -13.22
N PRO A 8 -8.06 15.00 -13.68
CA PRO A 8 -7.75 13.58 -13.74
C PRO A 8 -7.81 12.96 -12.35
N ILE A 9 -8.71 12.00 -12.14
CA ILE A 9 -8.81 11.25 -10.89
C ILE A 9 -7.65 10.24 -10.88
N PRO A 10 -6.69 10.31 -9.96
CA PRO A 10 -5.67 9.27 -9.86
C PRO A 10 -6.33 7.97 -9.41
N SER A 11 -6.61 7.08 -10.37
CA SER A 11 -7.35 5.84 -10.16
C SER A 11 -6.48 4.64 -9.80
N ALA A 12 -5.15 4.70 -10.00
CA ALA A 12 -4.29 3.52 -9.83
C ALA A 12 -3.02 3.79 -9.00
N MET A 13 -2.75 2.89 -8.06
CA MET A 13 -1.43 2.73 -7.43
C MET A 13 -0.76 1.49 -8.04
N ARG A 14 0.33 1.69 -8.76
CA ARG A 14 1.18 0.58 -9.20
C ARG A 14 2.17 0.25 -8.08
N VAL A 15 1.99 -0.89 -7.42
CA VAL A 15 2.92 -1.40 -6.40
C VAL A 15 4.07 -2.10 -7.10
N VAL A 16 5.11 -1.33 -7.46
CA VAL A 16 6.37 -1.89 -7.95
C VAL A 16 7.20 -2.32 -6.75
N SER A 17 7.39 -3.64 -6.61
CA SER A 17 8.20 -4.18 -5.51
C SER A 17 9.64 -4.39 -6.00
N ASP A 18 10.54 -3.45 -5.72
CA ASP A 18 11.98 -3.55 -6.07
C ASP A 18 12.71 -4.66 -5.30
N ARG A 19 12.07 -5.20 -4.27
CA ARG A 19 12.46 -6.44 -3.60
C ARG A 19 11.22 -7.30 -3.48
N SER A 20 11.34 -8.56 -3.86
CA SER A 20 10.29 -9.56 -3.68
C SER A 20 9.60 -9.36 -2.34
N LEU A 21 8.27 -9.26 -2.34
CA LEU A 21 7.44 -9.18 -1.11
C LEU A 21 7.60 -10.43 -0.23
N LEU A 22 8.38 -11.40 -0.69
CA LEU A 22 8.85 -12.58 0.00
C LEU A 22 10.04 -12.27 0.93
N ARG A 23 10.90 -11.28 0.66
CA ARG A 23 12.07 -11.02 1.52
C ARG A 23 11.81 -9.90 2.52
N ALA A 24 10.94 -10.16 3.48
CA ALA A 24 11.02 -9.44 4.76
C ALA A 24 12.39 -9.78 5.37
N SER A 25 13.19 -8.73 5.61
CA SER A 25 14.47 -8.81 6.28
C SER A 25 14.32 -9.58 7.58
N ALA A 26 15.03 -10.70 7.71
CA ALA A 26 15.29 -11.36 8.98
C ALA A 26 16.08 -10.40 9.87
N ALA A 27 15.36 -9.53 10.58
CA ALA A 27 15.86 -8.77 11.71
C ALA A 27 14.97 -9.10 12.90
N THR A 28 14.95 -10.38 13.27
CA THR A 28 14.77 -10.78 14.66
C THR A 28 15.91 -11.73 14.95
N THR A 29 16.82 -11.25 15.78
CA THR A 29 18.03 -11.93 16.21
C THR A 29 17.62 -13.10 17.10
N ASP A 30 17.44 -14.29 16.53
CA ASP A 30 17.54 -15.53 17.31
C ASP A 30 19.01 -15.96 17.29
N ILE A 31 19.71 -15.67 18.38
CA ILE A 31 21.01 -16.28 18.66
C ILE A 31 20.73 -17.76 18.95
N VAL A 32 20.85 -18.61 17.93
CA VAL A 32 20.98 -20.05 18.13
C VAL A 32 22.47 -20.36 18.24
N VAL A 33 22.90 -20.74 19.44
CA VAL A 33 24.22 -21.34 19.68
C VAL A 33 24.15 -22.82 19.28
N GLU A 34 25.08 -23.17 18.37
CA GLU A 34 25.63 -24.49 18.02
C GLU A 34 24.77 -25.59 17.36
N GLY A 35 25.31 -26.14 16.26
CA GLY A 35 25.32 -27.59 16.05
C GLY A 35 24.99 -28.12 14.65
N ASN A 36 26.03 -28.31 13.83
CA ASN A 36 26.17 -29.35 12.80
C ASN A 36 25.56 -29.15 11.40
N ASN A 37 26.39 -29.47 10.40
CA ASN A 37 26.21 -29.31 8.97
C ASN A 37 25.18 -30.30 8.39
N THR A 38 24.10 -29.78 7.81
CA THR A 38 23.46 -30.39 6.63
C THR A 38 22.71 -29.29 5.91
N ALA A 39 23.18 -28.93 4.71
CA ALA A 39 22.61 -27.84 3.92
C ALA A 39 21.14 -28.13 3.60
N PRO A 40 20.18 -27.29 4.01
CA PRO A 40 18.81 -27.43 3.54
C PRO A 40 18.70 -26.84 2.13
N GLN A 41 18.20 -27.66 1.21
CA GLN A 41 17.83 -27.26 -0.15
C GLN A 41 16.92 -26.03 -0.08
N SER A 42 17.35 -24.93 -0.70
CA SER A 42 16.64 -23.67 -0.72
C SER A 42 15.42 -23.73 -1.63
N SER A 43 14.33 -24.34 -1.15
CA SER A 43 12.99 -24.00 -1.62
C SER A 43 12.68 -22.61 -1.07
N SER A 44 13.02 -21.58 -1.85
CA SER A 44 12.81 -20.17 -1.49
C SER A 44 11.34 -19.77 -1.61
N SER A 45 10.45 -20.43 -0.87
CA SER A 45 9.14 -19.88 -0.55
C SER A 45 9.29 -19.17 0.78
N SER A 46 9.37 -17.85 0.75
CA SER A 46 9.36 -17.10 2.00
C SER A 46 8.09 -17.37 2.78
N PRO A 47 8.16 -17.38 4.12
CA PRO A 47 7.00 -17.65 4.93
C PRO A 47 5.88 -16.65 4.60
N PRO A 48 4.61 -17.10 4.56
CA PRO A 48 3.47 -16.23 4.37
C PRO A 48 3.49 -15.14 5.44
N ARG A 49 3.16 -13.89 5.07
CA ARG A 49 3.16 -12.73 5.99
C ARG A 49 2.38 -13.06 7.27
N GLN A 50 3.05 -13.01 8.42
CA GLN A 50 2.55 -13.50 9.71
C GLN A 50 2.07 -12.36 10.61
N PHE A 51 1.33 -12.72 11.66
CA PHE A 51 1.01 -11.81 12.76
C PHE A 51 2.28 -11.10 13.27
N ARG A 52 2.21 -9.79 13.47
CA ARG A 52 3.32 -8.88 13.88
C ARG A 52 4.28 -8.45 12.78
N ASP A 53 4.12 -8.92 11.55
CA ASP A 53 4.91 -8.41 10.43
C ASP A 53 4.63 -6.92 10.20
N ILE A 54 5.68 -6.15 9.99
CA ILE A 54 5.63 -4.74 9.62
C ILE A 54 6.20 -4.59 8.22
N VAL A 55 5.49 -3.87 7.36
CA VAL A 55 5.94 -3.55 6.00
C VAL A 55 5.87 -2.05 5.79
N VAL A 56 6.92 -1.48 5.21
CA VAL A 56 7.00 -0.07 4.81
C VAL A 56 7.24 -0.02 3.30
N LEU A 57 6.42 0.75 2.59
CA LEU A 57 6.40 0.80 1.13
C LEU A 57 6.26 2.24 0.65
N SER A 58 6.88 2.52 -0.48
CA SER A 58 6.73 3.77 -1.22
C SER A 58 6.54 3.42 -2.69
N ASN A 59 5.31 3.55 -3.19
CA ASN A 59 4.94 3.10 -4.54
C ASN A 59 4.51 4.29 -5.41
N PRO A 60 4.80 4.25 -6.72
CA PRO A 60 4.27 5.25 -7.65
C PRO A 60 2.75 5.18 -7.75
N LEU A 61 2.12 6.36 -7.81
CA LEU A 61 0.73 6.55 -8.23
C LEU A 61 0.71 6.91 -9.70
N THR A 62 -0.17 6.30 -10.47
CA THR A 62 -0.34 6.51 -11.91
C THR A 62 -1.80 6.79 -12.24
N GLU A 63 -2.07 7.45 -13.37
CA GLU A 63 -3.45 7.71 -13.80
C GLU A 63 -4.19 6.40 -14.12
N GLU A 64 -3.48 5.45 -14.73
CA GLU A 64 -4.00 4.16 -15.18
C GLU A 64 -3.17 2.99 -14.61
N PRO A 65 -3.73 1.76 -14.61
CA PRO A 65 -3.02 0.54 -14.20
C PRO A 65 -1.77 0.19 -15.04
N GLY A 66 -1.66 0.72 -16.26
CA GLY A 66 -0.63 0.36 -17.23
C GLY A 66 0.79 0.74 -16.81
N ALA A 67 1.78 -0.08 -17.16
CA ALA A 67 3.18 0.13 -16.78
C ALA A 67 3.82 1.40 -17.37
N GLY A 68 3.29 1.93 -18.47
CA GLY A 68 3.70 3.19 -19.10
C GLY A 68 2.79 4.38 -18.77
N SER A 69 1.85 4.22 -17.83
CA SER A 69 0.96 5.30 -17.43
C SER A 69 1.73 6.44 -16.74
N GLU A 70 1.24 7.67 -16.91
CA GLU A 70 1.83 8.85 -16.32
C GLU A 70 1.84 8.74 -14.80
N ARG A 71 2.98 9.06 -14.19
CA ARG A 71 3.12 9.12 -12.74
C ARG A 71 2.59 10.45 -12.21
N VAL A 72 1.62 10.37 -11.31
CA VAL A 72 0.94 11.53 -10.71
C VAL A 72 1.29 11.74 -9.24
N GLY A 73 1.98 10.79 -8.62
CA GLY A 73 2.38 10.91 -7.22
C GLY A 73 3.05 9.69 -6.61
N THR A 74 3.02 9.63 -5.29
CA THR A 74 3.57 8.53 -4.49
C THR A 74 2.60 8.16 -3.37
N ALA A 75 2.36 6.87 -3.20
CA ALA A 75 1.73 6.30 -2.02
C ALA A 75 2.80 5.83 -1.04
N GLN A 76 2.97 6.58 0.05
CA GLN A 76 3.90 6.26 1.14
C GLN A 76 3.11 5.61 2.26
N ARG A 77 3.45 4.38 2.65
CA ARG A 77 2.66 3.64 3.63
C ARG A 77 3.48 2.75 4.52
N PHE A 78 2.92 2.44 5.68
CA PHE A 78 3.30 1.28 6.45
C PHE A 78 2.06 0.50 6.87
N GLY A 79 2.25 -0.79 7.15
CA GLY A 79 1.19 -1.61 7.69
C GLY A 79 1.71 -2.68 8.63
N VAL A 80 0.90 -3.01 9.63
CA VAL A 80 1.18 -4.05 10.63
C VAL A 80 0.19 -5.18 10.48
N ARG A 81 0.64 -6.43 10.49
CA ARG A 81 -0.24 -7.59 10.54
C ARG A 81 -0.78 -7.79 11.94
N VAL A 82 -2.07 -7.52 12.11
CA VAL A 82 -2.71 -7.46 13.43
C VAL A 82 -3.59 -8.67 13.73
N SER A 83 -3.80 -9.57 12.76
CA SER A 83 -4.56 -10.80 13.01
C SER A 83 -3.66 -12.03 13.13
N LYS A 84 -3.97 -12.88 14.12
CA LYS A 84 -3.40 -14.24 14.25
C LYS A 84 -4.03 -15.25 13.28
N ARG A 85 -5.15 -14.89 12.64
CA ARG A 85 -5.88 -15.71 11.66
C ARG A 85 -6.25 -14.87 10.45
N GLY A 86 -5.82 -15.29 9.26
CA GLY A 86 -6.02 -14.51 8.03
C GLY A 86 -5.06 -13.33 7.87
N VAL A 87 -5.18 -12.62 6.75
CA VAL A 87 -4.19 -11.64 6.28
C VAL A 87 -4.73 -10.22 6.43
N VAL A 88 -4.90 -9.79 7.70
CA VAL A 88 -5.42 -8.45 8.06
C VAL A 88 -4.29 -7.50 8.45
N THR A 89 -4.24 -6.31 7.83
CA THR A 89 -3.25 -5.25 8.08
C THR A 89 -3.92 -3.99 8.64
N ASP A 90 -3.39 -3.44 9.74
CA ASP A 90 -3.63 -2.02 10.09
C ASP A 90 -2.71 -1.15 9.21
N LEU A 91 -3.30 -0.36 8.32
CA LEU A 91 -2.65 0.46 7.31
C LEU A 91 -2.64 1.92 7.72
N SER A 92 -1.48 2.56 7.58
CA SER A 92 -1.33 4.02 7.58
C SER A 92 -0.66 4.44 6.27
N MET A 93 -1.27 5.37 5.54
CA MET A 93 -0.82 5.78 4.21
C MET A 93 -0.99 7.27 3.96
N HIS A 94 0.00 7.86 3.30
CA HIS A 94 -0.08 9.16 2.67
C HIS A 94 -0.13 9.00 1.14
N VAL A 95 -1.16 9.57 0.54
CA VAL A 95 -1.28 9.75 -0.91
C VAL A 95 -0.72 11.14 -1.21
N VAL A 96 0.49 11.21 -1.77
CA VAL A 96 1.19 12.46 -2.07
C VAL A 96 1.07 12.74 -3.57
N LEU A 97 0.44 13.85 -3.93
CA LEU A 97 0.25 14.23 -5.33
C LEU A 97 1.39 15.15 -5.80
N GLU A 98 1.99 14.80 -6.94
CA GLU A 98 3.20 15.44 -7.47
C GLU A 98 2.98 16.07 -8.85
N ALA A 99 1.80 15.90 -9.43
CA ALA A 99 1.41 16.42 -10.74
C ALA A 99 0.08 17.19 -10.68
N GLY A 100 -0.24 17.88 -11.79
CA GLY A 100 -1.51 18.59 -11.97
C GLY A 100 -1.77 19.71 -10.96
N GLU A 101 -3.04 20.06 -10.81
CA GLU A 101 -3.46 21.14 -9.90
C GLU A 101 -3.20 20.80 -8.43
N HIS A 102 -3.15 19.53 -8.04
CA HIS A 102 -2.95 19.13 -6.65
C HIS A 102 -1.49 18.91 -6.26
N ARG A 103 -0.55 19.21 -7.16
CA ARG A 103 0.88 19.08 -6.89
C ARG A 103 1.26 19.72 -5.56
N GLY A 104 1.93 18.95 -4.70
CA GLY A 104 2.36 19.35 -3.36
C GLY A 104 1.30 19.18 -2.27
N SER A 105 0.10 18.68 -2.60
CA SER A 105 -0.94 18.32 -1.64
C SER A 105 -0.89 16.83 -1.29
N SER A 106 -1.44 16.45 -0.14
CA SER A 106 -1.53 15.05 0.25
C SER A 106 -2.79 14.72 1.05
N VAL A 107 -3.18 13.45 1.03
CA VAL A 107 -4.28 12.89 1.84
C VAL A 107 -3.71 11.82 2.76
N ALA A 108 -4.13 11.85 4.03
CA ALA A 108 -3.78 10.84 5.02
C ALA A 108 -4.92 9.83 5.19
N VAL A 109 -4.59 8.55 5.11
CA VAL A 109 -5.53 7.43 5.10
C VAL A 109 -5.15 6.43 6.19
N LYS A 110 -6.16 5.93 6.91
CA LYS A 110 -6.00 4.83 7.88
C LYS A 110 -7.07 3.77 7.65
N GLY A 111 -6.73 2.50 7.79
CA GLY A 111 -7.72 1.44 7.60
C GLY A 111 -7.28 0.07 8.09
N LEU A 112 -8.25 -0.79 8.36
CA LEU A 112 -8.03 -2.20 8.62
C LEU A 112 -8.31 -2.98 7.32
N ILE A 113 -7.25 -3.45 6.68
CA ILE A 113 -7.29 -4.05 5.35
C ILE A 113 -7.22 -5.56 5.45
N ASP A 114 -8.31 -6.23 5.12
CA ASP A 114 -8.28 -7.64 4.77
C ASP A 114 -7.79 -7.79 3.31
N VAL A 115 -6.63 -8.44 3.13
CA VAL A 115 -6.07 -8.65 1.78
C VAL A 115 -6.89 -9.65 0.98
N ASP A 116 -7.68 -10.51 1.63
CA ASP A 116 -8.52 -11.49 0.92
C ASP A 116 -9.85 -10.87 0.46
N ALA A 117 -10.21 -9.70 0.99
CA ALA A 117 -11.39 -8.95 0.53
C ALA A 117 -11.14 -8.33 -0.86
N ALA A 118 -12.11 -8.49 -1.78
CA ALA A 118 -12.02 -7.93 -3.14
C ALA A 118 -12.04 -6.39 -3.15
N VAL A 119 -12.77 -5.79 -2.21
CA VAL A 119 -12.94 -4.34 -2.03
C VAL A 119 -12.63 -4.01 -0.58
N ARG A 120 -11.74 -3.04 -0.34
CA ARG A 120 -11.41 -2.58 1.02
C ARG A 120 -11.64 -1.10 1.17
N GLU A 121 -12.32 -0.72 2.24
CA GLU A 121 -12.54 0.68 2.62
C GLU A 121 -11.52 1.13 3.68
N SER A 122 -11.10 2.39 3.60
CA SER A 122 -10.27 3.06 4.59
C SER A 122 -10.79 4.47 4.84
N VAL A 123 -10.53 5.02 6.02
CA VAL A 123 -10.93 6.38 6.36
C VAL A 123 -9.87 7.38 5.92
N VAL A 124 -10.32 8.50 5.35
CA VAL A 124 -9.49 9.69 5.18
C VAL A 124 -9.55 10.48 6.48
N VAL A 125 -8.40 10.61 7.14
CA VAL A 125 -8.28 11.26 8.45
C VAL A 125 -7.79 12.71 8.38
N GLY A 126 -7.41 13.18 7.19
CA GLY A 126 -6.92 14.53 6.97
C GLY A 126 -6.25 14.72 5.62
N GLY A 127 -5.80 15.94 5.37
CA GLY A 127 -5.00 16.28 4.21
C GLY A 127 -4.18 17.55 4.41
N THR A 128 -3.29 17.81 3.46
CA THR A 128 -2.41 18.98 3.41
C THR A 128 -2.60 19.72 2.09
N GLY A 129 -2.08 20.95 2.01
CA GLY A 129 -2.18 21.78 0.81
C GLY A 129 -3.64 22.09 0.47
N ARG A 130 -4.06 21.74 -0.75
CA ARG A 130 -5.44 21.92 -1.23
C ARG A 130 -6.45 21.08 -0.44
N PHE A 131 -6.02 19.95 0.16
CA PHE A 131 -6.89 19.06 0.93
C PHE A 131 -6.89 19.36 2.44
N ARG A 132 -6.59 20.61 2.84
CA ARG A 132 -6.64 20.98 4.26
C ARG A 132 -8.05 20.76 4.79
N PHE A 133 -8.15 20.13 5.96
CA PHE A 133 -9.42 19.72 6.59
C PHE A 133 -10.19 18.62 5.85
N ALA A 134 -9.57 17.94 4.89
CA ALA A 134 -10.22 16.86 4.17
C ALA A 134 -10.63 15.69 5.09
N ARG A 135 -11.85 15.21 4.87
CA ARG A 135 -12.42 14.00 5.46
C ARG A 135 -13.12 13.19 4.38
N GLY A 136 -13.32 11.90 4.63
CA GLY A 136 -13.99 11.01 3.69
C GLY A 136 -13.48 9.58 3.79
N TYR A 137 -13.46 8.88 2.66
CA TYR A 137 -13.06 7.49 2.61
C TYR A 137 -12.32 7.17 1.30
N MET A 138 -11.56 6.08 1.34
CA MET A 138 -10.86 5.51 0.20
C MET A 138 -11.32 4.08 0.00
N VAL A 139 -11.59 3.72 -1.25
CA VAL A 139 -11.87 2.34 -1.65
C VAL A 139 -10.67 1.82 -2.44
N SER A 140 -10.25 0.58 -2.18
CA SER A 140 -9.16 -0.07 -2.91
C SER A 140 -9.54 -1.44 -3.43
N ARG A 141 -9.09 -1.76 -4.65
CA ARG A 141 -9.34 -3.04 -5.34
C ARG A 141 -8.05 -3.59 -5.91
N SER A 142 -7.87 -4.91 -5.83
CA SER A 142 -6.73 -5.56 -6.49
C SER A 142 -7.06 -5.70 -7.98
N TYR A 143 -6.27 -5.07 -8.86
CA TYR A 143 -6.46 -5.15 -10.32
C TYR A 143 -5.73 -6.37 -10.90
N ASP A 144 -4.45 -6.50 -10.59
CA ASP A 144 -3.65 -7.71 -10.83
C ASP A 144 -2.77 -7.92 -9.60
N TYR A 145 -3.06 -8.97 -8.83
CA TYR A 145 -2.30 -9.28 -7.62
C TYR A 145 -1.81 -10.72 -7.68
N SER A 146 -0.62 -10.89 -8.25
CA SER A 146 0.18 -12.09 -8.02
C SER A 146 1.18 -11.79 -6.90
N LEU A 147 1.30 -12.68 -5.91
CA LEU A 147 2.32 -12.53 -4.84
C LEU A 147 3.76 -12.65 -5.39
N ALA A 148 3.90 -13.10 -6.64
CA ALA A 148 5.17 -13.30 -7.33
C ALA A 148 5.62 -12.10 -8.17
N ASN A 149 4.68 -11.28 -8.65
CA ASN A 149 4.93 -10.17 -9.58
C ASN A 149 4.35 -8.87 -8.98
N SER A 150 5.03 -7.75 -9.14
CA SER A 150 4.53 -6.41 -8.79
C SER A 150 3.02 -6.27 -9.00
N GLY A 151 2.28 -5.91 -7.95
CA GLY A 151 0.82 -5.86 -7.99
C GLY A 151 0.29 -4.48 -8.34
N VAL A 152 -0.90 -4.41 -8.94
CA VAL A 152 -1.60 -3.14 -9.16
C VAL A 152 -2.82 -3.07 -8.25
N VAL A 153 -2.92 -1.98 -7.49
CA VAL A 153 -4.07 -1.68 -6.63
C VAL A 153 -4.74 -0.43 -7.17
N GLU A 154 -5.98 -0.57 -7.61
CA GLU A 154 -6.82 0.56 -7.94
C GLU A 154 -7.28 1.24 -6.66
N ILE A 155 -7.29 2.57 -6.63
CA ILE A 155 -7.75 3.36 -5.49
C ILE A 155 -8.73 4.44 -5.95
N ASP A 156 -9.85 4.54 -5.25
CA ASP A 156 -10.80 5.66 -5.37
C ASP A 156 -10.77 6.44 -4.06
N VAL A 157 -10.60 7.77 -4.13
CA VAL A 157 -10.57 8.63 -2.94
C VAL A 157 -11.73 9.61 -3.00
N TYR A 158 -12.61 9.57 -2.01
CA TYR A 158 -13.77 10.46 -1.88
C TYR A 158 -13.52 11.45 -0.76
N LEU A 159 -13.46 12.74 -1.09
CA LEU A 159 -13.07 13.81 -0.18
C LEU A 159 -14.17 14.85 -0.01
N GLN A 160 -14.27 15.38 1.20
CA GLN A 160 -14.96 16.63 1.53
C GLN A 160 -13.95 17.55 2.23
N HIS A 161 -13.73 18.74 1.69
CA HIS A 161 -12.84 19.77 2.23
C HIS A 161 -13.33 21.18 1.85
#